data_AF-A0A182TWS0-F1
#
_entry.id   AF-A0A182TWS0-F1
#
_cell.length_a   1.000
_cell.length_b   1.000
_cell.length_c   1.000
_cell.angle_alpha   90.00
_cell.angle_beta   90.00
_cell.angle_gamma   90.00
#
_symmetry.space_group_name_H-M   'P 1'
#
loop_
_entity.id
_entity.type
_entity.pdbx_description
1 polymer ?
#
loop_
_entity_poly.entity_id
_entity_poly.type
_entity_poly.pdbx_seq_one_letter_code
_entity_poly.pdbx_strand_id
1 'polypeptide(L)'
;MIRQFWNRYKVVIIFPALAFGSIAADYSYTRHSPKAALNLNQPTHTPINAMFGLNRQYLWSVVPLFGFGVGWFLDRKETERMTMFRDKSALYGRTLKEGEKPSWP
;
A
#
# COMPACT_ATOMS: atom_id res chain seq x y z
N MET A 1 5.44 -2.67 37.81
CA MET A 1 5.27 -3.96 37.11
C MET A 1 4.24 -3.88 35.96
N ILE A 2 3.00 -3.44 36.20
CA ILE A 2 1.94 -3.29 35.17
C ILE A 2 2.35 -2.44 33.95
N ARG A 3 3.07 -1.33 34.15
CA ARG A 3 3.47 -0.41 33.07
C ARG A 3 4.42 -1.06 32.04
N GLN A 4 5.30 -1.97 32.49
CA GLN A 4 6.21 -2.70 31.61
C GLN A 4 5.50 -3.81 30.84
N PHE A 5 4.53 -4.49 31.48
CA PHE A 5 3.66 -5.46 30.82
C PHE A 5 2.89 -4.81 29.67
N TRP A 6 2.24 -3.66 29.92
CA TRP A 6 1.47 -2.95 28.89
C TRP A 6 2.34 -2.53 27.69
N ASN A 7 3.57 -2.06 27.92
CA ASN A 7 4.47 -1.68 26.83
C ASN A 7 4.94 -2.85 25.96
N ARG A 8 5.03 -4.07 26.51
CA ARG A 8 5.45 -5.27 25.75
C ARG A 8 4.32 -5.90 24.97
N TYR A 9 3.10 -5.93 25.52
CA TYR A 9 1.99 -6.69 24.94
C TYR A 9 0.91 -5.85 24.27
N LYS A 10 0.97 -4.50 24.32
CA LYS A 10 -0.05 -3.63 23.70
C LYS A 10 -0.32 -3.95 22.23
N VAL A 11 0.71 -4.22 21.43
CA VAL A 11 0.52 -4.54 19.99
C VAL A 11 -0.18 -5.90 19.82
N VAL A 12 0.21 -6.89 20.61
CA VAL A 12 -0.33 -8.26 20.58
C VAL A 12 -1.77 -8.32 21.08
N ILE A 13 -2.17 -7.41 21.98
CA ILE A 13 -3.54 -7.34 22.50
C ILE A 13 -4.43 -6.48 21.60
N ILE A 14 -3.94 -5.33 21.12
CA ILE A 14 -4.73 -4.38 20.33
C ILE A 14 -5.02 -4.94 18.93
N PHE A 15 -4.07 -5.62 18.29
CA PHE A 15 -4.24 -6.10 16.92
C PHE A 15 -5.38 -7.14 16.78
N PRO A 16 -5.43 -8.23 17.59
CA PRO A 16 -6.56 -9.17 17.54
C PRO A 16 -7.86 -8.52 17.99
N ALA A 17 -7.84 -7.64 19.01
CA ALA A 17 -9.04 -6.96 19.47
C ALA A 17 -9.65 -6.07 18.38
N LEU A 18 -8.84 -5.36 17.59
CA LEU A 18 -9.30 -4.59 16.46
C LEU A 18 -9.82 -5.48 15.31
N ALA A 19 -9.15 -6.59 15.03
CA ALA A 19 -9.57 -7.53 13.99
C ALA A 19 -10.91 -8.21 14.32
N PHE A 20 -11.07 -8.71 15.55
CA PHE A 20 -12.36 -9.29 15.97
C PHE A 20 -13.44 -8.22 16.15
N GLY A 21 -13.07 -7.01 16.60
CA GLY A 21 -13.99 -5.90 16.75
C GLY A 21 -14.57 -5.41 15.41
N SER A 22 -13.76 -5.34 14.35
CA SER A 22 -14.24 -4.97 13.02
C SER A 22 -15.19 -6.01 12.44
N ILE A 23 -14.87 -7.30 12.61
CA ILE A 23 -15.74 -8.41 12.18
C ILE A 23 -17.07 -8.39 12.95
N ALA A 24 -17.04 -8.18 14.27
CA ALA A 24 -18.25 -8.11 15.07
C ALA A 24 -19.12 -6.90 14.72
N ALA A 25 -18.50 -5.74 14.45
CA ALA A 25 -19.21 -4.55 14.01
C ALA A 25 -19.90 -4.78 12.65
N ASP A 26 -19.20 -5.39 11.68
CA ASP A 26 -19.73 -5.69 10.35
C ASP A 26 -20.86 -6.74 10.40
N TYR A 27 -20.72 -7.73 11.28
CA TYR A 27 -21.76 -8.74 11.52
C TYR A 27 -23.04 -8.12 12.10
N SER A 28 -22.92 -7.16 13.02
CA SER A 28 -24.08 -6.45 13.59
C SER A 28 -24.82 -5.64 12.52
N TYR A 29 -24.08 -4.96 11.64
CA TYR A 29 -24.64 -4.15 10.56
C TYR A 29 -25.41 -4.99 9.53
N THR A 30 -24.87 -6.15 9.17
CA THR A 30 -25.47 -7.08 8.21
C THR A 30 -26.77 -7.69 8.76
N ARG A 31 -26.86 -7.96 10.06
CA ARG A 31 -28.07 -8.53 10.69
C ARG A 31 -29.23 -7.53 10.78
N HIS A 32 -28.95 -6.23 10.82
CA HIS A 32 -29.97 -5.17 10.83
C HIS A 32 -30.53 -4.82 9.44
N SER A 33 -30.11 -5.53 8.38
CA SER A 33 -30.52 -5.25 7.01
C SER A 33 -31.71 -6.05 6.42
N PRO A 34 -32.73 -6.54 7.16
CA PRO A 34 -33.94 -7.07 6.51
C PRO A 34 -34.92 -5.98 6.01
N LYS A 35 -34.54 -4.68 5.98
CA LYS A 35 -35.45 -3.56 5.65
C LYS A 35 -35.18 -2.82 4.33
N ALA A 36 -34.12 -3.16 3.60
CA ALA A 36 -33.75 -2.44 2.37
C ALA A 36 -34.61 -2.79 1.14
N ALA A 37 -35.39 -3.88 1.18
CA ALA A 37 -36.25 -4.29 0.06
C ALA A 37 -37.51 -3.41 -0.14
N LEU A 38 -37.72 -2.38 0.69
CA LEU A 38 -38.96 -1.58 0.73
C LEU A 38 -38.81 -0.14 0.20
N ASN A 39 -37.71 0.20 -0.46
CA ASN A 39 -37.46 1.56 -0.97
C ASN A 39 -37.11 1.56 -2.47
N LEU A 40 -38.09 1.21 -3.30
CA LEU A 40 -37.98 1.14 -4.77
C LEU A 40 -38.38 2.45 -5.49
N ASN A 41 -38.31 3.61 -4.83
CA ASN A 41 -38.66 4.89 -5.47
C ASN A 41 -38.00 6.10 -4.79
N GLN A 42 -36.69 6.26 -4.96
CA GLN A 42 -36.01 7.54 -4.71
C GLN A 42 -35.04 7.84 -5.86
N PRO A 43 -35.28 8.90 -6.66
CA PRO A 43 -34.30 9.36 -7.63
C PRO A 43 -33.11 9.96 -6.88
N THR A 44 -32.02 9.21 -6.82
CA THR A 44 -30.76 9.64 -6.22
C THR A 44 -30.12 10.68 -7.12
N HIS A 45 -30.14 11.93 -6.68
CA HIS A 45 -29.25 12.96 -7.21
C HIS A 45 -27.82 12.52 -6.86
N THR A 46 -27.14 11.92 -7.84
CA THR A 46 -25.76 11.48 -7.69
C THR A 46 -24.87 12.73 -7.58
N PRO A 47 -24.22 12.97 -6.42
CA PRO A 47 -23.23 14.04 -6.36
C PRO A 47 -22.09 13.67 -7.32
N ILE A 48 -21.54 14.67 -7.99
CA ILE A 48 -20.49 14.61 -9.03
C ILE A 48 -19.28 13.72 -8.58
N ASN A 49 -19.10 13.53 -7.28
CA ASN A 49 -18.13 12.63 -6.65
C ASN A 49 -18.29 11.15 -7.07
N ALA A 50 -19.48 10.70 -7.46
CA ALA A 50 -19.74 9.34 -7.94
C ALA A 50 -19.25 9.11 -9.39
N MET A 51 -19.00 10.17 -10.15
CA MET A 51 -18.56 10.08 -11.55
C MET A 51 -17.09 9.62 -11.67
N PHE A 52 -16.26 9.86 -10.64
CA PHE A 52 -14.85 9.45 -10.59
C PHE A 52 -14.57 8.26 -9.65
N GLY A 53 -15.58 7.66 -9.02
CA GLY A 53 -15.41 6.43 -8.23
C GLY A 53 -14.47 6.51 -7.03
N LEU A 54 -13.95 7.69 -6.67
CA LEU A 54 -13.03 7.91 -5.56
C LEU A 54 -13.80 7.93 -4.22
N ASN A 55 -14.36 6.78 -3.85
CA ASN A 55 -14.85 6.59 -2.48
C ASN A 55 -13.65 6.64 -1.51
N ARG A 56 -13.84 7.22 -0.32
CA ARG A 56 -12.83 7.31 0.75
C ARG A 56 -12.19 5.95 1.09
N GLN A 57 -12.92 4.86 0.83
CA GLN A 57 -12.46 3.47 0.94
C GLN A 57 -11.26 3.15 0.03
N TYR A 58 -11.22 3.68 -1.19
CA TYR A 58 -10.17 3.40 -2.18
C TYR A 58 -8.92 4.26 -2.00
N LEU A 59 -8.97 5.33 -1.21
CA LEU A 59 -7.76 6.12 -0.90
C LEU A 59 -6.67 5.28 -0.21
N TRP A 60 -7.08 4.27 0.55
CA TRP A 60 -6.14 3.37 1.23
C TRP A 60 -5.43 2.39 0.27
N SER A 61 -5.99 2.11 -0.91
CA SER A 61 -5.31 1.25 -1.90
C SER A 61 -4.19 1.98 -2.64
N VAL A 62 -4.17 3.31 -2.62
CA VAL A 62 -3.10 4.13 -3.21
C VAL A 62 -1.81 4.04 -2.39
N VAL A 63 -1.91 3.82 -1.08
CA VAL A 63 -0.76 3.75 -0.16
C VAL A 63 0.28 2.68 -0.56
N PRO A 64 -0.08 1.39 -0.80
CA PRO A 64 0.90 0.39 -1.24
C PRO A 64 1.47 0.69 -2.63
N LEU A 65 0.67 1.22 -3.56
CA LEU A 65 1.15 1.60 -4.90
C LEU A 65 2.18 2.73 -4.83
N PHE A 66 1.93 3.74 -3.99
CA PHE A 66 2.86 4.82 -3.76
C PHE A 66 4.13 4.32 -3.06
N GLY A 67 3.99 3.46 -2.05
CA GLY A 67 5.12 2.83 -1.38
C GLY A 67 6.01 2.03 -2.33
N PHE A 68 5.40 1.27 -3.25
CA PHE A 68 6.13 0.56 -4.31
C PHE A 68 6.88 1.50 -5.24
N GLY A 69 6.21 2.56 -5.75
CA GLY A 69 6.82 3.54 -6.64
C GLY A 69 8.00 4.28 -6.00
N VAL A 70 7.84 4.69 -4.74
CA VAL A 70 8.91 5.32 -3.96
C VAL A 70 10.05 4.34 -3.70
N GLY A 71 9.75 3.12 -3.27
CA GLY A 71 10.77 2.07 -3.06
C GLY A 71 11.60 1.80 -4.31
N TRP A 72 10.94 1.64 -5.47
CA TRP A 72 11.61 1.46 -6.76
C TRP A 72 12.49 2.65 -7.14
N PHE A 73 12.03 3.87 -6.88
CA PHE A 73 12.82 5.07 -7.15
C PHE A 73 14.10 5.13 -6.29
N LEU A 74 14.01 4.82 -4.99
CA LEU A 74 15.19 4.77 -4.12
C LEU A 74 16.18 3.69 -4.57
N ASP A 75 15.68 2.52 -4.98
CA ASP A 75 16.51 1.40 -5.42
C ASP A 75 17.30 1.74 -6.69
N ARG A 76 16.70 2.46 -7.64
CA ARG A 76 17.43 3.00 -8.81
C ARG A 76 18.52 3.99 -8.41
N LYS A 77 18.26 4.86 -7.44
CA LYS A 77 19.25 5.82 -6.96
C LYS A 77 20.43 5.14 -6.26
N GLU A 78 20.16 4.07 -5.53
CA GLU A 78 21.22 3.26 -4.93
C GLU A 78 22.02 2.51 -6.00
N THR A 79 21.36 1.98 -7.02
CA THR A 79 22.02 1.33 -8.17
C THR A 79 22.94 2.30 -8.91
N GLU A 80 22.52 3.55 -9.12
CA GLU A 80 23.34 4.63 -9.69
C GLU A 80 24.57 4.91 -8.82
N ARG A 81 24.49 4.77 -7.50
CA ARG A 81 25.63 4.95 -6.58
C ARG A 81 26.63 3.80 -6.67
N MET A 82 26.17 2.60 -7.02
CA MET A 82 26.97 1.38 -7.11
C MET A 82 27.67 1.18 -8.47
N THR A 83 27.78 2.22 -9.31
CA THR A 83 28.38 2.10 -10.65
C THR A 83 29.91 2.17 -10.68
N MET A 84 30.58 2.36 -9.54
CA MET A 84 32.04 2.57 -9.49
C MET A 84 32.83 1.38 -10.09
N PHE A 85 32.35 0.15 -9.86
CA PHE A 85 32.98 -1.08 -10.35
C PHE A 85 32.34 -1.63 -11.63
N ARG A 86 31.52 -0.84 -12.30
CA ARG A 86 30.87 -1.23 -13.55
C ARG A 86 31.89 -1.43 -14.65
N ASP A 87 31.72 -2.51 -15.43
CA ASP A 87 32.57 -2.90 -16.56
C ASP A 87 34.07 -3.04 -16.18
N LYS A 88 34.36 -3.32 -14.90
CA LYS A 88 35.72 -3.49 -14.36
C LYS A 88 35.94 -4.88 -13.73
N SER A 89 34.95 -5.77 -13.73
CA SER A 89 35.08 -7.10 -13.17
C SER A 89 35.90 -8.01 -14.09
N ALA A 90 36.53 -9.07 -13.54
CA ALA A 90 37.35 -9.98 -14.34
C ALA A 90 36.55 -10.73 -15.42
N LEU A 91 35.24 -10.94 -15.21
CA LEU A 91 34.38 -11.67 -16.14
C LEU A 91 33.73 -10.77 -17.20
N TYR A 92 33.37 -9.54 -16.86
CA TYR A 92 32.62 -8.62 -17.73
C TYR A 92 33.38 -7.33 -18.06
N GLY A 93 34.67 -7.24 -17.70
CA GLY A 93 35.52 -6.11 -18.01
C GLY A 93 35.74 -5.98 -19.51
N ARG A 94 35.31 -4.87 -20.11
CA ARG A 94 35.48 -4.60 -21.54
C ARG A 94 35.75 -3.13 -21.80
N THR A 95 36.39 -2.84 -22.93
CA THR A 95 36.49 -1.48 -23.47
C THR A 95 35.19 -1.13 -24.19
N LEU A 96 34.56 -0.03 -23.77
CA LEU A 96 33.36 0.50 -24.43
C LEU A 96 33.79 1.25 -25.70
N LYS A 97 33.02 1.11 -26.78
CA LYS A 97 33.20 1.96 -27.96
C LYS A 97 32.77 3.39 -27.65
N GLU A 98 33.30 4.36 -28.39
CA GLU A 98 32.90 5.76 -28.25
C GLU A 98 31.38 5.89 -28.47
N GLY A 99 30.68 6.42 -27.46
CA GLY A 99 29.22 6.58 -27.47
C GLY A 99 28.40 5.37 -27.01
N GLU A 100 29.04 4.24 -26.66
CA GLU A 100 28.32 3.06 -26.17
C GLU A 100 27.84 3.27 -24.73
N LYS A 101 26.57 2.93 -24.47
CA LYS A 101 26.01 2.99 -23.12
C LYS A 101 26.67 1.94 -22.24
N PRO A 102 26.85 2.23 -20.93
CA PRO A 102 27.36 1.25 -19.99
C PRO A 102 26.44 0.03 -19.86
N SER A 103 26.96 -1.08 -19.32
CA SER A 103 26.18 -2.32 -19.20
C SER A 103 24.95 -2.20 -18.29
N TRP A 104 25.01 -1.37 -17.25
CA TRP A 104 23.89 -1.10 -16.32
C TRP A 104 24.12 0.17 -15.46
N PRO A 105 23.08 0.70 -14.79
CA PRO A 105 21.67 0.43 -15.04
C PRO A 105 21.25 0.81 -16.47
#